data_AF-A0A1H9G0H3-F1
#
_entry.id   AF-A0A1H9G0H3-F1
#
_cell.length_a   1.000
_cell.length_b   1.000
_cell.length_c   1.000
_cell.angle_alpha   90.00
_cell.angle_beta   90.00
_cell.angle_gamma   90.00
#
_symmetry.space_group_name_H-M   'P 1'
#
loop_
_entity.id
_entity.type
_entity.pdbx_description
1 polymer ?
#
loop_
_entity_poly.entity_id
_entity_poly.type
_entity_poly.pdbx_seq_one_letter_code
_entity_poly.pdbx_strand_id
1 'polypeptide(L)'
;MLVALTSVNERKVSFETSKNEGPFFCPCCKKEVGLRKGYKKVHHFYHISDNPDCPIPKESEIHLRIKKEMYEHFNKLRNCRKCELERNLGDVRPDISLYIDDTPVAIEIQKSDISCDLIRQRMQRYSHLGIYVLWVLPELLIHEKANSWGEIKKYHNLKDWEKFLHVMYNERLYYWNGGTNVDAVHFEPARLFHDGDEYGDSYWYHAKKRMVPDYLEKQLCVEDNFTYSQCRAGSVKVSTGYEKIPQCRIFIDTTPEWWLDDNDA
;
A
#
# COMPACT_ATOMS: atom_id res chain seq x y z
N MET A 1 12.44 -2.80 9.91
CA MET A 1 12.23 -4.20 9.51
C MET A 1 11.89 -5.04 10.72
N LEU A 2 11.00 -6.01 10.55
CA LEU A 2 10.54 -6.92 11.61
C LEU A 2 11.29 -8.26 11.61
N VAL A 3 12.11 -8.52 10.59
CA VAL A 3 12.83 -9.79 10.42
C VAL A 3 14.33 -9.58 10.33
N ALA A 4 15.09 -10.39 11.06
CA ALA A 4 16.54 -10.49 10.95
C ALA A 4 16.99 -11.96 10.94
N LEU A 5 18.27 -12.18 10.67
CA LEU A 5 18.91 -13.51 10.73
C LEU A 5 19.85 -13.59 11.94
N THR A 6 19.99 -14.77 12.54
CA THR A 6 21.06 -15.04 13.52
C THR A 6 22.38 -15.36 12.81
N SER A 7 23.46 -15.55 13.57
CA SER A 7 24.78 -15.99 13.04
C SER A 7 24.74 -17.33 12.32
N VAL A 8 23.75 -18.19 12.62
CA VAL A 8 23.51 -19.47 11.96
C VAL A 8 22.44 -19.40 10.85
N ASN A 9 22.11 -18.18 10.38
CA ASN A 9 21.08 -17.91 9.37
C ASN A 9 19.64 -18.34 9.77
N GLU A 10 19.35 -18.46 11.06
CA GLU A 10 17.98 -18.68 11.54
C GLU A 10 17.19 -17.37 11.43
N ARG A 11 15.95 -17.44 10.93
CA ARG A 11 15.06 -16.27 10.79
C ARG A 11 14.40 -15.95 12.14
N LYS A 12 14.49 -14.69 12.56
CA LYS A 12 13.93 -14.18 13.82
C LYS A 12 12.96 -13.04 13.57
N VAL A 13 11.81 -13.07 14.26
CA VAL A 13 10.78 -12.01 14.22
C VAL A 13 10.91 -11.14 15.47
N SER A 14 10.95 -9.83 15.27
CA SER A 14 11.38 -8.86 16.29
C SER A 14 10.54 -8.86 17.58
N PHE A 15 9.24 -9.08 17.49
CA PHE A 15 8.34 -9.12 18.66
C PHE A 15 8.33 -10.47 19.39
N GLU A 16 8.84 -11.54 18.77
CA GLU A 16 8.98 -12.88 19.35
C GLU A 16 10.40 -13.12 19.92
N THR A 17 11.38 -12.31 19.50
CA THR A 17 12.81 -12.54 19.78
C THR A 17 13.31 -11.71 20.95
N SER A 18 14.18 -12.24 21.81
CA SER A 18 14.83 -11.52 22.92
C SER A 18 16.20 -10.97 22.53
N LYS A 19 16.65 -9.89 23.17
CA LYS A 19 17.92 -9.22 22.82
C LYS A 19 19.15 -10.10 23.01
N ASN A 20 19.10 -11.03 23.96
CA ASN A 20 20.17 -11.99 24.27
C ASN A 20 20.29 -13.12 23.24
N GLU A 21 19.33 -13.28 22.32
CA GLU A 21 19.43 -14.24 21.20
C GLU A 21 20.29 -13.70 20.04
N GLY A 22 20.83 -12.47 20.17
CA GLY A 22 21.75 -11.89 19.19
C GLY A 22 23.14 -12.55 19.19
N PRO A 23 24.02 -12.17 18.25
CA PRO A 23 23.87 -11.05 17.31
C PRO A 23 22.87 -11.34 16.17
N PHE A 24 22.32 -10.27 15.60
CA PHE A 24 21.38 -10.33 14.48
C PHE A 24 21.94 -9.62 13.25
N PHE A 25 21.55 -10.08 12.08
CA PHE A 25 22.05 -9.61 10.79
C PHE A 25 20.90 -9.28 9.84
N CYS A 26 21.10 -8.23 9.04
CA CYS A 26 20.17 -7.87 7.99
C CYS A 26 20.08 -8.96 6.92
N PRO A 27 18.88 -9.45 6.55
CA PRO A 27 18.75 -10.49 5.53
C PRO A 27 19.30 -10.08 4.17
N CYS A 28 19.30 -8.78 3.85
CA CYS A 28 19.73 -8.23 2.56
C CYS A 28 21.23 -7.92 2.53
N CYS A 29 21.72 -7.06 3.42
CA CYS A 29 23.12 -6.59 3.36
C CYS A 29 24.09 -7.37 4.27
N LYS A 30 23.58 -8.30 5.08
CA LYS A 30 24.33 -9.13 6.05
C LYS A 30 25.08 -8.35 7.14
N LYS A 31 24.96 -7.02 7.21
CA LYS A 31 25.50 -6.21 8.31
C LYS A 31 24.69 -6.44 9.59
N GLU A 32 25.36 -6.27 10.73
CA GLU A 32 24.75 -6.42 12.05
C GLU A 32 23.63 -5.38 12.27
N VAL A 33 22.55 -5.83 12.93
CA VAL A 33 21.39 -5.01 13.28
C VAL A 33 21.08 -5.15 14.76
N GLY A 34 20.69 -4.04 15.39
CA GLY A 34 20.23 -4.03 16.77
C GLY A 34 18.74 -4.36 16.84
N LEU A 35 18.32 -4.97 17.96
CA LEU A 35 16.90 -5.17 18.28
C LEU A 35 16.40 -4.08 19.24
N ARG A 36 15.48 -3.23 18.78
CA ARG A 36 14.76 -2.27 19.63
C ARG A 36 13.55 -2.94 20.25
N LYS A 37 13.47 -2.92 21.58
CA LYS A 37 12.30 -3.30 22.37
C LYS A 37 11.90 -2.17 23.31
N GLY A 38 10.60 -1.95 23.45
CA GLY A 38 10.04 -0.97 24.36
C GLY A 38 8.52 -1.09 24.44
N TYR A 39 7.91 -0.40 25.40
CA TYR A 39 6.46 -0.45 25.62
C TYR A 39 5.65 0.41 24.64
N LYS A 40 6.24 1.48 24.10
CA LYS A 40 5.55 2.47 23.24
C LYS A 40 5.73 2.26 21.75
N LYS A 41 6.74 1.48 21.34
CA LYS A 41 7.12 1.30 19.93
C LYS A 41 7.10 -0.17 19.57
N VAL A 42 6.66 -0.47 18.35
CA VAL A 42 6.74 -1.79 17.72
C VAL A 42 8.18 -2.27 17.80
N HIS A 43 8.38 -3.49 18.31
CA HIS A 43 9.72 -4.08 18.39
C HIS A 43 10.21 -4.31 16.97
N HIS A 44 11.43 -3.87 16.65
CA HIS A 44 11.97 -3.95 15.29
C HIS A 44 13.49 -4.01 15.29
N PHE A 45 14.03 -4.55 14.20
CA PHE A 45 15.45 -4.52 13.92
C PHE A 45 15.83 -3.22 13.19
N TYR A 46 16.98 -2.65 13.53
CA TYR A 46 17.52 -1.44 12.92
C TYR A 46 19.02 -1.60 12.66
N HIS A 47 19.52 -1.05 11.56
CA HIS A 47 20.96 -0.99 11.31
C HIS A 47 21.64 -0.12 12.38
N ILE A 48 22.69 -0.64 13.01
CA ILE A 48 23.41 0.03 14.10
C ILE A 48 24.10 1.30 13.58
N SER A 49 24.67 1.20 12.38
CA SER A 49 25.23 2.31 11.60
C SER A 49 24.43 2.52 10.32
N ASP A 50 24.46 3.73 9.78
CA ASP A 50 23.84 4.01 8.49
C ASP A 50 24.47 3.15 7.39
N ASN A 51 23.62 2.52 6.59
CA ASN A 51 24.02 1.64 5.52
C ASN A 51 23.24 1.98 4.24
N PRO A 52 23.69 2.99 3.46
CA PRO A 52 22.97 3.46 2.28
C PRO A 52 22.88 2.39 1.18
N ASP A 53 23.79 1.42 1.17
CA ASP A 53 23.80 0.31 0.19
C ASP A 53 22.77 -0.78 0.51
N CYS A 54 22.09 -0.70 1.66
CA CYS A 54 21.04 -1.66 1.99
C CYS A 54 19.75 -1.32 1.24
N PRO A 55 19.17 -2.25 0.47
CA PRO A 55 17.92 -2.00 -0.26
C PRO A 55 16.70 -1.89 0.67
N ILE A 56 16.81 -2.30 1.93
CA ILE A 56 15.74 -2.14 2.92
C ILE A 56 15.73 -0.69 3.42
N PRO A 57 14.68 0.09 3.14
CA PRO A 57 14.58 1.45 3.63
C PRO A 57 14.36 1.50 5.15
N LYS A 58 14.61 2.66 5.76
CA LYS A 58 14.17 2.92 7.14
C LYS A 58 12.65 3.04 7.17
N GLU A 59 11.99 2.07 7.79
CA GLU A 59 10.53 2.02 7.90
C GLU A 59 10.02 2.86 9.06
N SER A 60 8.86 3.48 8.87
CA SER A 60 8.19 4.25 9.91
C SER A 60 7.47 3.36 10.92
N GLU A 61 7.14 3.93 12.08
CA GLU A 61 6.38 3.22 13.12
C GLU A 61 5.03 2.69 12.60
N ILE A 62 4.31 3.49 11.81
CA ILE A 62 3.02 3.07 11.23
C ILE A 62 3.19 1.89 10.26
N HIS A 63 4.23 1.89 9.43
CA HIS A 63 4.50 0.78 8.50
C HIS A 63 4.76 -0.53 9.25
N LEU A 64 5.58 -0.47 10.32
CA LEU A 64 5.84 -1.60 11.20
C LEU A 64 4.59 -2.08 11.94
N ARG A 65 3.72 -1.16 12.37
CA ARG A 65 2.45 -1.48 13.04
C ARG A 65 1.50 -2.24 12.11
N ILE A 66 1.27 -1.73 10.91
CA ILE A 66 0.39 -2.37 9.92
C ILE A 66 0.86 -3.80 9.63
N LYS A 67 2.16 -3.97 9.34
CA LYS A 67 2.76 -5.29 9.10
C LYS A 67 2.49 -6.27 10.24
N LYS A 68 2.76 -5.83 11.47
CA LYS A 68 2.60 -6.65 12.66
C LYS A 68 1.13 -7.04 12.85
N GLU A 69 0.21 -6.09 12.81
CA GLU A 69 -1.22 -6.34 13.05
C GLU A 69 -1.82 -7.26 11.99
N MET A 70 -1.56 -7.01 10.70
CA MET A 70 -2.02 -7.90 9.62
C MET A 70 -1.43 -9.31 9.77
N TYR A 71 -0.12 -9.43 10.05
CA TYR A 71 0.53 -10.73 10.27
C TYR A 71 -0.07 -11.49 11.47
N GLU A 72 -0.25 -10.82 12.61
CA GLU A 72 -0.82 -11.44 13.81
C GLU A 72 -2.27 -11.87 13.60
N HIS A 73 -3.03 -11.13 12.79
CA HIS A 73 -4.43 -11.46 12.47
C HIS A 73 -4.52 -12.62 11.48
N PHE A 74 -3.79 -12.57 10.36
CA PHE A 74 -3.78 -13.66 9.38
C PHE A 74 -3.35 -15.00 9.99
N ASN A 75 -2.40 -15.00 10.94
CA ASN A 75 -1.98 -16.23 11.62
C ASN A 75 -3.06 -16.87 12.51
N LYS A 76 -4.16 -16.16 12.82
CA LYS A 76 -5.30 -16.69 13.58
C LYS A 76 -6.40 -17.27 12.69
N LEU A 77 -6.39 -16.96 11.39
CA LEU A 77 -7.42 -17.37 10.45
C LEU A 77 -7.12 -18.77 9.90
N ARG A 78 -8.17 -19.60 9.76
CA ARG A 78 -8.02 -20.99 9.32
C ARG A 78 -7.76 -21.14 7.82
N ASN A 79 -8.27 -20.21 7.01
CA ASN A 79 -8.05 -20.18 5.56
C ASN A 79 -6.69 -19.57 5.17
N CYS A 80 -5.98 -18.97 6.13
CA CYS A 80 -4.65 -18.43 5.94
C CYS A 80 -3.58 -19.42 6.38
N ARG A 81 -2.55 -19.63 5.54
CA ARG A 81 -1.39 -20.47 5.89
C ARG A 81 -0.08 -19.92 5.36
N LYS A 82 1.03 -20.37 5.93
CA LYS A 82 2.40 -19.94 5.58
C LYS A 82 2.53 -18.41 5.54
N CYS A 83 1.92 -17.73 6.51
CA CYS A 83 2.03 -16.29 6.65
C CYS A 83 3.43 -15.94 7.15
N GLU A 84 4.18 -15.17 6.37
CA GLU A 84 5.57 -14.83 6.61
C GLU A 84 5.80 -13.34 6.37
N LEU A 85 6.38 -12.67 7.36
CA LEU A 85 6.86 -11.29 7.22
C LEU A 85 8.09 -11.22 6.31
N GLU A 86 8.13 -10.27 5.40
CA GLU A 86 9.35 -9.84 4.73
C GLU A 86 10.18 -10.98 4.08
N ARG A 87 9.47 -11.99 3.56
CA ARG A 87 10.06 -13.19 2.96
C ARG A 87 10.79 -12.83 1.68
N ASN A 88 12.02 -13.33 1.53
CA ASN A 88 12.75 -13.19 0.28
C ASN A 88 12.19 -14.19 -0.76
N LEU A 89 11.64 -13.67 -1.86
CA LEU A 89 11.10 -14.44 -2.99
C LEU A 89 11.97 -14.27 -4.25
N GLY A 90 13.26 -13.93 -4.08
CA GLY A 90 14.19 -13.58 -5.14
C GLY A 90 14.19 -12.08 -5.37
N ASP A 91 13.70 -11.64 -6.53
CA ASP A 91 13.73 -10.22 -6.92
C ASP A 91 12.69 -9.36 -6.18
N VAL A 92 11.78 -9.99 -5.43
CA VAL A 92 10.76 -9.33 -4.62
C VAL A 92 10.77 -9.82 -3.19
N ARG A 93 10.42 -8.91 -2.28
CA ARG A 93 10.35 -9.14 -0.84
C ARG A 93 9.11 -8.42 -0.31
N PRO A 94 7.92 -9.05 -0.35
CA PRO A 94 6.70 -8.42 0.14
C PRO A 94 6.79 -8.18 1.64
N ASP A 95 6.06 -7.19 2.13
CA ASP A 95 5.95 -6.94 3.56
C ASP A 95 5.32 -8.13 4.29
N ILE A 96 4.32 -8.76 3.67
CA ILE A 96 3.69 -10.00 4.11
C ILE A 96 3.48 -10.92 2.89
N SER A 97 3.88 -12.18 2.99
CA SER A 97 3.49 -13.22 2.04
C SER A 97 2.70 -14.31 2.76
N LEU A 98 1.60 -14.77 2.17
CA LEU A 98 0.77 -15.83 2.74
C LEU A 98 0.03 -16.59 1.64
N TYR A 99 -0.67 -17.65 2.03
CA TYR A 99 -1.68 -18.30 1.19
C TYR A 99 -3.04 -18.05 1.83
N ILE A 100 -3.99 -17.55 1.05
CA ILE A 100 -5.41 -17.45 1.42
C ILE A 100 -6.13 -18.45 0.53
N ASP A 101 -6.87 -19.40 1.09
CA ASP A 101 -7.57 -20.45 0.33
C ASP A 101 -6.68 -21.10 -0.74
N ASP A 102 -5.46 -21.48 -0.32
CA ASP A 102 -4.41 -22.09 -1.16
C ASP A 102 -3.87 -21.24 -2.31
N THR A 103 -4.28 -19.99 -2.41
CA THR A 103 -3.79 -19.03 -3.41
C THR A 103 -2.71 -18.13 -2.80
N PRO A 104 -1.52 -18.01 -3.42
CA PRO A 104 -0.44 -17.20 -2.87
C PRO A 104 -0.74 -15.71 -3.04
N VAL A 105 -0.63 -14.97 -1.94
CA VAL A 105 -0.87 -13.53 -1.83
C VAL A 105 0.36 -12.83 -1.26
N ALA A 106 0.66 -11.66 -1.81
CA ALA A 106 1.62 -10.70 -1.28
C ALA A 106 0.89 -9.42 -0.87
N ILE A 107 1.15 -8.93 0.34
CA ILE A 107 0.72 -7.61 0.80
C ILE A 107 1.94 -6.69 0.81
N GLU A 108 1.81 -5.55 0.15
CA GLU A 108 2.81 -4.48 0.10
C GLU A 108 2.26 -3.24 0.80
N ILE A 109 2.96 -2.71 1.80
CA ILE A 109 2.52 -1.52 2.54
C ILE A 109 3.36 -0.35 2.06
N GLN A 110 2.73 0.64 1.42
CA GLN A 110 3.44 1.74 0.77
C GLN A 110 3.11 3.07 1.44
N LYS A 111 4.09 3.62 2.17
CA LYS A 111 4.00 4.96 2.77
C LYS A 111 4.68 6.05 1.95
N SER A 112 5.86 5.72 1.42
CA SER A 112 6.77 6.70 0.84
C SER A 112 6.59 6.77 -0.67
N ASP A 113 7.27 7.73 -1.30
CA ASP A 113 7.30 7.80 -2.76
C ASP A 113 8.03 6.59 -3.35
N ILE A 114 7.55 6.10 -4.49
CA ILE A 114 8.12 4.99 -5.25
C ILE A 114 7.89 5.25 -6.74
N SER A 115 8.81 4.85 -7.60
CA SER A 115 8.60 5.04 -9.04
C SER A 115 7.56 4.05 -9.59
N CYS A 116 6.78 4.51 -10.57
CA CYS A 116 5.85 3.65 -11.32
C CYS A 116 6.58 2.47 -11.96
N ASP A 117 7.80 2.69 -12.47
CA ASP A 117 8.66 1.64 -12.99
C ASP A 117 8.97 0.54 -11.98
N LEU A 118 9.25 0.88 -10.73
CA LEU A 118 9.56 -0.10 -9.70
C LEU A 118 8.30 -0.89 -9.29
N ILE A 119 7.14 -0.22 -9.18
CA ILE A 119 5.85 -0.91 -8.98
C ILE A 119 5.60 -1.90 -10.11
N ARG A 120 5.73 -1.45 -11.36
CA ARG A 120 5.54 -2.29 -12.55
C ARG A 120 6.47 -3.51 -12.55
N GLN A 121 7.76 -3.33 -12.23
CA GLN A 121 8.72 -4.44 -12.12
C GLN A 121 8.31 -5.44 -11.02
N ARG A 122 7.91 -4.96 -9.85
CA ARG A 122 7.42 -5.82 -8.75
C ARG A 122 6.18 -6.60 -9.17
N MET A 123 5.18 -5.93 -9.75
CA MET A 123 3.93 -6.55 -10.20
C MET A 123 4.18 -7.61 -11.28
N GLN A 124 5.08 -7.34 -12.23
CA GLN A 124 5.52 -8.33 -13.20
C GLN A 124 6.16 -9.53 -12.51
N ARG A 125 7.09 -9.32 -11.58
CA ARG A 125 7.76 -10.42 -10.86
C ARG A 125 6.77 -11.27 -10.05
N TYR A 126 5.88 -10.63 -9.28
CA TYR A 126 4.83 -11.35 -8.54
C TYR A 126 3.96 -12.18 -9.48
N SER A 127 3.56 -11.61 -10.62
CA SER A 127 2.75 -12.33 -11.62
C SER A 127 3.47 -13.55 -12.21
N HIS A 128 4.78 -13.46 -12.48
CA HIS A 128 5.59 -14.61 -12.93
C HIS A 128 5.70 -15.70 -11.85
N LEU A 129 5.75 -15.32 -10.58
CA LEU A 129 5.71 -16.24 -9.44
C LEU A 129 4.29 -16.78 -9.14
N GLY A 130 3.29 -16.29 -9.88
CA GLY A 130 1.90 -16.67 -9.72
C GLY A 130 1.19 -16.05 -8.51
N ILE A 131 1.78 -15.01 -7.91
CA ILE A 131 1.32 -14.38 -6.67
C ILE A 131 0.38 -13.21 -6.99
N TYR A 132 -0.74 -13.13 -6.27
CA TYR A 132 -1.66 -11.98 -6.31
C TYR A 132 -1.22 -10.94 -5.29
N VAL A 133 -1.26 -9.66 -5.67
CA VAL A 133 -0.72 -8.58 -4.83
C VAL A 133 -1.84 -7.66 -4.38
N LEU A 134 -1.82 -7.26 -3.11
CA LEU A 134 -2.58 -6.14 -2.56
C LEU A 134 -1.60 -5.05 -2.09
N TRP A 135 -1.81 -3.81 -2.54
CA TRP A 135 -1.08 -2.65 -2.03
C TRP A 135 -1.95 -1.92 -1.00
N VAL A 136 -1.41 -1.69 0.19
CA VAL A 136 -2.10 -1.06 1.33
C VAL A 136 -1.37 0.24 1.69
N LEU A 137 -2.14 1.33 1.80
CA LEU A 137 -1.62 2.64 2.15
C LEU A 137 -1.88 2.92 3.64
N PRO A 138 -0.93 3.50 4.40
CA PRO A 138 -1.11 3.72 5.83
C PRO A 138 -2.11 4.82 6.21
N GLU A 139 -2.13 5.91 5.45
CA GLU A 139 -2.86 7.12 5.81
C GLU A 139 -3.18 7.93 4.55
N LEU A 140 -4.39 8.50 4.51
CA LEU A 140 -4.81 9.43 3.47
C LEU A 140 -4.60 10.87 3.96
N LEU A 141 -3.77 11.64 3.24
CA LEU A 141 -3.51 13.04 3.58
C LEU A 141 -4.55 13.96 2.93
N ILE A 142 -5.49 14.44 3.75
CA ILE A 142 -6.56 15.35 3.32
C ILE A 142 -6.14 16.81 3.46
N HIS A 143 -6.37 17.58 2.40
CA HIS A 143 -6.29 19.03 2.38
C HIS A 143 -7.70 19.62 2.40
N GLU A 144 -7.96 20.52 3.34
CA GLU A 144 -9.24 21.23 3.45
C GLU A 144 -9.13 22.63 2.86
N LYS A 145 -10.12 23.01 2.06
CA LYS A 145 -10.20 24.36 1.50
C LYS A 145 -11.65 24.82 1.41
N ALA A 146 -11.93 26.00 1.93
CA ALA A 146 -13.21 26.66 1.75
C ALA A 146 -13.38 27.13 0.28
N ASN A 147 -14.57 26.94 -0.28
CA ASN A 147 -14.97 27.58 -1.54
C ASN A 147 -15.44 29.03 -1.30
N SER A 148 -15.85 29.73 -2.36
CA SER A 148 -16.34 31.12 -2.30
C SER A 148 -17.59 31.30 -1.41
N TRP A 149 -18.33 30.23 -1.14
CA TRP A 149 -19.53 30.21 -0.31
C TRP A 149 -19.25 29.80 1.15
N GLY A 150 -17.97 29.62 1.53
CA GLY A 150 -17.57 29.20 2.87
C GLY A 150 -17.69 27.70 3.14
N GLU A 151 -18.11 26.89 2.16
CA GLU A 151 -18.19 25.44 2.31
C GLU A 151 -16.78 24.82 2.27
N ILE A 152 -16.42 24.05 3.30
CA ILE A 152 -15.14 23.34 3.36
C ILE A 152 -15.21 22.09 2.49
N LYS A 153 -14.37 22.05 1.46
CA LYS A 153 -14.17 20.86 0.63
C LYS A 153 -12.86 20.17 0.98
N LYS A 154 -12.87 18.84 0.91
CA LYS A 154 -11.73 17.96 1.21
C LYS A 154 -11.15 17.43 -0.09
N TYR A 155 -9.83 17.48 -0.21
CA TYR A 155 -9.11 17.04 -1.40
C TYR A 155 -7.85 16.28 -1.03
N HIS A 156 -7.40 15.43 -1.93
CA HIS A 156 -6.10 14.79 -1.89
C HIS A 156 -5.37 15.03 -3.22
N ASN A 157 -4.06 15.24 -3.18
CA ASN A 157 -3.26 15.35 -4.40
C ASN A 157 -2.55 14.02 -4.64
N LEU A 158 -3.12 13.17 -5.49
CA LEU A 158 -2.51 11.88 -5.83
C LEU A 158 -1.13 12.08 -6.45
N LYS A 159 -0.12 11.45 -5.86
CA LYS A 159 1.20 11.25 -6.44
C LYS A 159 1.11 10.30 -7.63
N ASP A 160 2.15 10.28 -8.46
CA ASP A 160 2.12 9.49 -9.69
C ASP A 160 2.00 7.98 -9.43
N TRP A 161 2.64 7.46 -8.38
CA TRP A 161 2.47 6.06 -7.98
C TRP A 161 1.08 5.77 -7.41
N GLU A 162 0.45 6.72 -6.74
CA GLU A 162 -0.93 6.56 -6.24
C GLU A 162 -1.90 6.50 -7.43
N LYS A 163 -1.73 7.37 -8.45
CA LYS A 163 -2.49 7.27 -9.71
C LYS A 163 -2.27 5.93 -10.41
N PHE A 164 -1.03 5.45 -10.44
CA PHE A 164 -0.69 4.17 -11.04
C PHE A 164 -1.43 3.02 -10.35
N LEU A 165 -1.39 2.96 -9.02
CA LEU A 165 -2.12 1.95 -8.25
C LEU A 165 -3.63 2.12 -8.40
N HIS A 166 -4.13 3.36 -8.38
CA HIS A 166 -5.54 3.68 -8.53
C HIS A 166 -6.10 3.10 -9.84
N VAL A 167 -5.46 3.35 -10.99
CA VAL A 167 -5.87 2.73 -12.27
C VAL A 167 -5.69 1.21 -12.26
N MET A 168 -4.60 0.70 -11.66
CA MET A 168 -4.32 -0.74 -11.61
C MET A 168 -5.38 -1.53 -10.82
N TYR A 169 -5.98 -0.91 -9.80
CA TYR A 169 -7.04 -1.48 -8.97
C TYR A 169 -8.44 -0.98 -9.35
N ASN A 170 -8.67 -0.71 -10.65
CA ASN A 170 -9.97 -0.28 -11.17
C ASN A 170 -10.52 0.93 -10.40
N GLU A 171 -9.72 1.99 -10.34
CA GLU A 171 -10.03 3.29 -9.74
C GLU A 171 -10.28 3.26 -8.22
N ARG A 172 -9.56 2.40 -7.50
CA ARG A 172 -9.60 2.32 -6.03
C ARG A 172 -8.20 2.31 -5.42
N LEU A 173 -8.08 2.86 -4.22
CA LEU A 173 -6.94 2.68 -3.32
C LEU A 173 -7.43 2.15 -1.98
N TYR A 174 -6.58 1.38 -1.29
CA TYR A 174 -6.92 0.76 -0.01
C TYR A 174 -6.09 1.37 1.12
N TYR A 175 -6.76 1.99 2.08
CA TYR A 175 -6.13 2.60 3.26
C TYR A 175 -6.36 1.73 4.48
N TRP A 176 -5.31 1.48 5.27
CA TRP A 176 -5.40 0.61 6.42
C TRP A 176 -6.24 1.21 7.56
N ASN A 177 -7.13 0.39 8.12
CA ASN A 177 -8.06 0.78 9.19
C ASN A 177 -8.06 -0.24 10.36
N GLY A 178 -6.88 -0.74 10.74
CA GLY A 178 -6.69 -1.64 11.88
C GLY A 178 -6.76 -3.13 11.52
N GLY A 179 -5.93 -3.97 12.15
CA GLY A 179 -5.93 -5.42 11.86
C GLY A 179 -5.71 -5.70 10.37
N THR A 180 -6.64 -6.43 9.74
CA THR A 180 -6.71 -6.65 8.29
C THR A 180 -7.78 -5.81 7.58
N ASN A 181 -8.36 -4.83 8.27
CA ASN A 181 -9.38 -3.97 7.70
C ASN A 181 -8.75 -2.87 6.84
N VAL A 182 -9.42 -2.55 5.73
CA VAL A 182 -9.07 -1.45 4.85
C VAL A 182 -10.32 -0.67 4.43
N ASP A 183 -10.14 0.63 4.25
CA ASP A 183 -11.11 1.51 3.61
C ASP A 183 -10.77 1.58 2.11
N ALA A 184 -11.74 1.24 1.26
CA ALA A 184 -11.61 1.42 -0.19
C ALA A 184 -12.02 2.84 -0.57
N VAL A 185 -11.17 3.53 -1.33
CA VAL A 185 -11.33 4.94 -1.66
C VAL A 185 -11.17 5.14 -3.16
N HIS A 186 -12.21 5.66 -3.79
CA HIS A 186 -12.20 6.17 -5.15
C HIS A 186 -11.79 7.64 -5.15
N PHE A 187 -11.27 8.12 -6.28
CA PHE A 187 -10.80 9.49 -6.42
C PHE A 187 -11.25 10.07 -7.75
N GLU A 188 -12.06 11.12 -7.69
CA GLU A 188 -12.50 11.87 -8.87
C GLU A 188 -11.88 13.29 -8.92
N PRO A 189 -11.63 13.85 -10.11
CA PRO A 189 -11.17 15.23 -10.24
C PRO A 189 -12.19 16.24 -9.68
N ALA A 190 -11.75 17.05 -8.71
CA ALA A 190 -12.60 18.07 -8.10
C ALA A 190 -13.22 19.01 -9.14
N ARG A 191 -14.54 19.17 -9.09
CA ARG A 191 -15.26 20.18 -9.88
C ARG A 191 -15.17 21.54 -9.19
N LEU A 192 -14.45 22.47 -9.80
CA LEU A 192 -14.16 23.79 -9.24
C LEU A 192 -14.81 24.89 -10.09
N PHE A 193 -15.24 25.96 -9.43
CA PHE A 193 -15.78 27.15 -10.09
C PHE A 193 -14.67 28.17 -10.30
N HIS A 194 -14.56 28.69 -11.52
CA HIS A 194 -13.83 29.90 -11.83
C HIS A 194 -14.84 31.06 -11.83
N ASP A 195 -14.61 32.03 -10.96
CA ASP A 195 -15.38 33.27 -10.92
C ASP A 195 -14.80 34.23 -11.97
N GLY A 196 -15.66 34.66 -12.88
CA GLY A 196 -15.29 35.52 -14.00
C GLY A 196 -14.94 36.94 -13.55
N ASP A 197 -14.20 37.66 -14.38
CA ASP A 197 -13.85 39.06 -14.17
C ASP A 197 -14.24 39.92 -15.39
N GLU A 198 -13.78 41.17 -15.44
CA GLU A 198 -14.09 42.09 -16.54
C GLU A 198 -13.67 41.55 -17.92
N TYR A 199 -12.78 40.56 -17.99
CA TYR A 199 -12.22 40.00 -19.22
C TYR A 199 -12.59 38.53 -19.47
N GLY A 200 -13.40 37.89 -18.61
CA GLY A 200 -13.73 36.48 -18.77
C GLY A 200 -14.98 36.01 -18.02
N ASP A 201 -15.72 35.08 -18.63
CA ASP A 201 -16.92 34.48 -18.05
C ASP A 201 -16.61 33.49 -16.92
N SER A 202 -17.59 33.29 -16.04
CA SER A 202 -17.53 32.27 -15.01
C SER A 202 -17.79 30.87 -15.60
N TYR A 203 -17.05 29.86 -15.15
CA TYR A 203 -17.27 28.48 -15.61
C TYR A 203 -16.82 27.42 -14.60
N TRP A 204 -17.37 26.22 -14.74
CA TRP A 204 -16.93 25.05 -13.99
C TRP A 204 -15.85 24.29 -14.74
N TYR A 205 -14.83 23.78 -14.03
CA TYR A 205 -13.78 22.96 -14.60
C TYR A 205 -13.35 21.84 -13.65
N HIS A 206 -12.80 20.76 -14.19
CA HIS A 206 -12.21 19.68 -13.40
C HIS A 206 -10.75 19.99 -13.07
N ALA A 207 -10.40 19.91 -11.79
CA ALA A 207 -9.06 20.16 -11.31
C ALA A 207 -8.09 19.07 -11.77
N LYS A 208 -6.89 19.45 -12.22
CA LYS A 208 -5.86 18.48 -12.65
C LYS A 208 -5.16 17.73 -11.50
N LYS A 209 -5.18 18.29 -10.30
CA LYS A 209 -4.41 17.78 -9.14
C LYS A 209 -5.26 17.48 -7.91
N ARG A 210 -6.37 18.23 -7.72
CA ARG A 210 -7.22 18.09 -6.54
C ARG A 210 -8.21 16.96 -6.81
N MET A 211 -8.05 15.86 -6.11
CA MET A 211 -8.92 14.71 -6.20
C MET A 211 -9.83 14.67 -4.96
N VAL A 212 -11.12 14.44 -5.17
CA VAL A 212 -12.08 14.28 -4.08
C VAL A 212 -12.11 12.79 -3.71
N PRO A 213 -11.85 12.42 -2.45
CA PRO A 213 -11.99 11.04 -2.02
C PRO A 213 -13.47 10.68 -1.87
N ASP A 214 -13.87 9.59 -2.49
CA ASP A 214 -15.16 8.94 -2.30
C ASP A 214 -14.93 7.58 -1.60
N TYR A 215 -15.45 7.45 -0.39
CA TYR A 215 -15.19 6.30 0.47
C TYR A 215 -16.31 5.29 0.31
N LEU A 216 -15.95 4.02 0.14
CA LEU A 216 -16.93 2.96 0.33
C LEU A 216 -17.43 2.99 1.79
N GLU A 217 -18.75 3.11 1.98
CA GLU A 217 -19.35 3.18 3.32
C GLU A 217 -19.08 1.93 4.18
N LYS A 218 -18.90 0.79 3.51
CA LYS A 218 -18.61 -0.50 4.14
C LYS A 218 -17.11 -0.67 4.36
N GLN A 219 -16.72 -0.96 5.60
CA GLN A 219 -15.37 -1.43 5.92
C GLN A 219 -15.11 -2.82 5.32
N LEU A 220 -13.93 -3.01 4.73
CA LEU A 220 -13.55 -4.27 4.08
C LEU A 220 -12.52 -5.04 4.90
N CYS A 221 -12.73 -6.34 5.07
CA CYS A 221 -11.74 -7.27 5.60
C CYS A 221 -11.00 -7.94 4.42
N VAL A 222 -9.66 -7.94 4.45
CA VAL A 222 -8.85 -8.48 3.36
C VAL A 222 -9.11 -9.96 3.09
N GLU A 223 -9.35 -10.76 4.12
CA GLU A 223 -9.63 -12.20 4.02
C GLU A 223 -11.03 -12.54 3.46
N ASP A 224 -12.01 -11.66 3.62
CA ASP A 224 -13.43 -11.97 3.38
C ASP A 224 -14.01 -11.22 2.18
N ASN A 225 -13.45 -10.07 1.81
CA ASN A 225 -14.05 -9.18 0.81
C ASN A 225 -13.22 -9.03 -0.47
N PHE A 226 -12.09 -9.72 -0.55
CA PHE A 226 -11.19 -9.66 -1.70
C PHE A 226 -11.21 -10.94 -2.52
N THR A 227 -10.84 -10.82 -3.79
CA THR A 227 -10.79 -11.90 -4.77
C THR A 227 -9.56 -11.78 -5.66
N TYR A 228 -9.27 -12.87 -6.37
CA TYR A 228 -8.12 -13.00 -7.24
C TYR A 228 -8.48 -12.58 -8.65
N SER A 229 -7.90 -11.47 -9.13
CA SER A 229 -8.21 -10.92 -10.44
C SER A 229 -6.96 -10.64 -11.29
N GLN A 230 -7.19 -10.35 -12.56
CA GLN A 230 -6.18 -9.90 -13.50
C GLN A 230 -6.41 -8.42 -13.79
N CYS A 231 -5.41 -7.59 -13.48
CA CYS A 231 -5.39 -6.21 -13.91
C CYS A 231 -5.35 -6.15 -15.45
N ARG A 232 -6.17 -5.28 -16.03
CA ARG A 232 -6.19 -5.05 -17.48
C ARG A 232 -4.98 -4.19 -17.87
N ALA A 233 -4.34 -4.55 -18.98
CA ALA A 233 -3.28 -3.70 -19.53
C ALA A 233 -3.87 -2.35 -19.95
N GLY A 234 -3.12 -1.28 -19.68
CA GLY A 234 -3.57 0.09 -19.95
C GLY A 234 -2.46 1.10 -19.80
N SER A 235 -2.83 2.36 -19.62
CA SER A 235 -1.88 3.43 -19.34
C SER A 235 -2.49 4.46 -18.40
N VAL A 236 -1.65 5.11 -17.62
CA VAL A 236 -2.04 6.19 -16.71
C VAL A 236 -1.21 7.44 -17.00
N LYS A 237 -1.85 8.61 -16.95
CA LYS A 237 -1.15 9.88 -17.07
C LYS A 237 -0.48 10.26 -15.74
N VAL A 238 0.83 10.47 -15.79
CA VAL A 238 1.67 10.90 -14.67
C VAL A 238 2.30 12.27 -14.97
N SER A 239 3.04 12.84 -14.02
CA SER A 239 3.67 14.15 -14.21
C SER A 239 4.70 14.18 -15.35
N THR A 240 5.38 13.05 -15.61
CA THR A 240 6.43 12.90 -16.64
C THR A 240 5.90 12.43 -18.00
N GLY A 241 4.59 12.18 -18.14
CA GLY A 241 4.00 11.65 -19.37
C GLY A 241 2.95 10.57 -19.11
N TYR A 242 3.15 9.41 -19.72
CA TYR A 242 2.28 8.25 -19.54
C TYR A 242 3.08 7.03 -19.08
N GLU A 243 2.53 6.32 -18.10
CA GLU A 243 3.07 5.06 -17.59
C GLU A 243 2.20 3.90 -18.04
N LYS A 244 2.83 2.78 -18.39
CA LYS A 244 2.11 1.58 -18.83
C LYS A 244 1.66 0.75 -17.62
N ILE A 245 0.37 0.47 -17.54
CA ILE A 245 -0.18 -0.49 -16.58
C ILE A 245 0.03 -1.91 -17.14
N PRO A 246 0.78 -2.79 -16.45
CA PRO A 246 1.01 -4.14 -16.92
C PRO A 246 -0.23 -5.02 -16.67
N GLN A 247 -0.44 -6.01 -17.54
CA GLN A 247 -1.30 -7.14 -17.15
C GLN A 247 -0.62 -7.89 -16.00
N CYS A 248 -1.29 -7.97 -14.86
CA CYS A 248 -0.72 -8.54 -13.64
C CYS A 248 -1.79 -9.09 -12.69
N ARG A 249 -1.37 -9.96 -11.76
CA ARG A 249 -2.25 -10.57 -10.76
C ARG A 249 -2.47 -9.61 -9.59
N ILE A 250 -3.71 -9.19 -9.40
CA ILE A 250 -4.11 -8.29 -8.30
C ILE A 250 -5.07 -8.99 -7.36
N PHE A 251 -4.90 -8.75 -6.07
CA PHE A 251 -5.86 -9.13 -5.04
C PHE A 251 -6.69 -7.89 -4.75
N ILE A 252 -7.94 -7.90 -5.22
CA ILE A 252 -8.82 -6.71 -5.31
C ILE A 252 -10.13 -7.02 -4.60
N ASP A 253 -10.78 -6.00 -4.04
CA ASP A 253 -12.08 -6.18 -3.42
C ASP A 253 -13.19 -6.59 -4.42
N THR A 254 -14.26 -7.16 -3.90
CA THR A 254 -15.40 -7.68 -4.68
C THR A 254 -16.54 -6.67 -4.83
N THR A 255 -16.38 -5.45 -4.31
CA THR A 255 -17.42 -4.43 -4.34
C THR A 255 -17.58 -3.88 -5.75
N PRO A 256 -18.81 -3.67 -6.23
CA PRO A 256 -19.07 -2.89 -7.45
C PRO A 256 -18.49 -1.47 -7.37
N GLU A 257 -18.47 -0.77 -8.50
CA GLU A 257 -18.03 0.62 -8.61
C GLU A 257 -19.10 1.52 -7.98
N TRP A 258 -18.96 1.78 -6.67
CA TRP A 258 -19.98 2.47 -5.86
C TRP A 258 -20.11 3.97 -6.18
N TRP A 259 -19.15 4.51 -6.91
CA TRP A 259 -19.14 5.90 -7.40
C TRP A 259 -19.86 6.05 -8.73
N LEU A 260 -20.28 4.94 -9.37
CA LEU A 260 -21.16 4.98 -10.52
C LEU A 260 -22.59 4.99 -10.00
N ASP A 261 -23.37 6.00 -10.38
CA ASP A 261 -24.80 6.02 -10.11
C ASP A 261 -25.48 4.83 -10.80
N ASP A 262 -26.53 4.27 -10.20
CA ASP A 262 -27.36 3.19 -10.77
C ASP A 262 -27.94 3.50 -12.17
N ASN A 263 -27.79 4.73 -12.68
CA ASN A 263 -28.26 5.18 -13.99
C ASN A 263 -27.23 5.06 -15.13
N ASP A 264 -25.97 4.72 -14.83
CA ASP A 264 -24.88 4.60 -15.81
C ASP A 264 -24.48 3.14 -16.13
N ALA A 265 -25.30 2.15 -15.73
CA ALA A 265 -25.11 0.71 -15.98
C ALA A 265 -26.01 0.15 -17.10
#